data_AF-A0A6A5B0X3-F1
#
_entry.id   AF-A0A6A5B0X3-F1
#
_cell.length_a   1.000
_cell.length_b   1.000
_cell.length_c   1.000
_cell.angle_alpha   90.00
_cell.angle_beta   90.00
_cell.angle_gamma   90.00
#
_symmetry.space_group_name_H-M   'P 1'
#
loop_
_entity.id
_entity.type
_entity.pdbx_description
1 polymer ?
#
loop_
_entity_poly.entity_id
_entity_poly.type
_entity_poly.pdbx_seq_one_letter_code
_entity_poly.pdbx_strand_id
1 'polypeptide(L)'
;MSSEVTVYSFKAALYSLDESSHEWLLSDTNDDPVAQYYVFMDNADVPKFRMVGWVEDSGDVVLNNALTMHCIWLPVNEYFVQFTTPDDITVGLSFADLEQAQEASTIVLRILQNLVNVATSESNNVPREYSEGGEVDALSKTTSELKEVTT
;
A
#
# COMPACT_ATOMS: atom_id res chain seq x y z
N MET A 1 2.90 -14.72 -22.39
CA MET A 1 3.75 -13.97 -21.45
C MET A 1 3.05 -12.65 -21.25
N SER A 2 2.66 -12.31 -20.02
CA SER A 2 2.13 -10.98 -19.78
C SER A 2 3.28 -9.97 -19.85
N SER A 3 3.07 -8.86 -20.56
CA SER A 3 4.08 -7.81 -20.68
C SER A 3 3.89 -6.86 -19.52
N GLU A 4 4.87 -6.79 -18.62
CA GLU A 4 4.92 -5.71 -17.65
C GLU A 4 5.25 -4.41 -18.36
N VAL A 5 4.58 -3.33 -17.98
CA VAL A 5 4.85 -1.98 -18.48
C VAL A 5 5.21 -1.08 -17.30
N THR A 6 6.24 -0.26 -17.48
CA THR A 6 6.57 0.79 -16.51
C THR A 6 5.48 1.84 -16.56
N VAL A 7 4.83 2.09 -15.43
CA VAL A 7 3.81 3.16 -15.31
C VAL A 7 4.39 4.44 -14.72
N TYR A 8 5.43 4.34 -13.90
CA TYR A 8 6.11 5.49 -13.30
C TYR A 8 7.50 5.12 -12.78
N SER A 9 8.36 6.11 -12.60
CA SER A 9 9.70 5.95 -12.04
C SER A 9 10.15 7.19 -11.28
N PHE A 10 10.91 7.03 -10.20
CA PHE A 10 11.43 8.12 -9.37
C PHE A 10 12.73 7.74 -8.67
N LYS A 11 13.48 8.71 -8.14
CA LYS A 11 14.71 8.47 -7.36
C LYS A 11 14.48 8.77 -5.89
N ALA A 12 14.98 7.92 -5.01
CA ALA A 12 14.91 8.14 -3.57
C ALA A 12 16.02 7.37 -2.84
N ALA A 13 16.40 7.85 -1.66
CA ALA A 13 17.20 7.07 -0.72
C ALA A 13 16.30 6.16 0.12
N LEU A 14 16.69 4.89 0.29
CA LEU A 14 15.97 3.92 1.10
C LEU A 14 16.41 4.00 2.56
N TYR A 15 15.43 4.00 3.47
CA TYR A 15 15.64 3.88 4.90
C TYR A 15 14.92 2.64 5.44
N SER A 16 15.55 1.95 6.38
CA SER A 16 14.93 0.92 7.20
C SER A 16 14.61 1.50 8.57
N LEU A 17 13.49 1.08 9.17
CA LEU A 17 13.17 1.43 10.54
C LEU A 17 13.85 0.44 11.49
N ASP A 18 14.71 0.93 12.38
CA ASP A 18 15.25 0.10 13.46
C ASP A 18 14.21 -0.06 14.57
N GLU A 19 13.75 -1.29 14.80
CA GLU A 19 12.71 -1.58 15.81
C GLU A 19 13.18 -1.31 17.25
N SER A 20 14.49 -1.36 17.49
CA SER A 20 15.03 -1.19 18.84
C SER A 20 15.05 0.28 19.28
N SER A 21 15.47 1.17 18.40
CA SER A 21 15.61 2.61 18.65
C SER A 21 14.43 3.42 18.13
N HIS A 22 13.60 2.85 17.27
CA HIS A 22 12.56 3.56 16.51
C HIS A 22 13.14 4.68 15.63
N GLU A 23 14.38 4.52 15.17
CA GLU A 23 15.07 5.47 14.30
C GLU A 23 15.15 4.97 12.86
N TRP A 24 15.13 5.93 11.92
CA TRP A 24 15.34 5.65 10.50
C TRP A 24 16.83 5.52 10.20
N LEU A 25 17.23 4.36 9.71
CA LEU A 25 18.60 4.08 9.29
C LEU A 25 18.67 4.01 7.77
N LEU A 26 19.62 4.73 7.19
CA LEU A 26 19.88 4.68 5.75
C LEU A 26 20.30 3.26 5.36
N SER A 27 19.61 2.65 4.40
CA SER A 27 19.79 1.24 4.05
C SER A 27 21.02 0.98 3.18
N ASP A 28 21.46 1.96 2.41
CA ASP A 28 22.73 1.90 1.67
C ASP A 28 23.72 2.94 2.25
N THR A 29 24.91 2.49 2.64
CA THR A 29 25.98 3.36 3.17
C THR A 29 27.06 3.69 2.14
N ASN A 30 26.84 3.36 0.86
CA ASN A 30 27.70 3.77 -0.24
C ASN A 30 27.68 5.31 -0.45
N ASP A 31 28.63 5.81 -1.24
CA ASP A 31 28.80 7.25 -1.49
C ASP A 31 27.57 7.91 -2.17
N ASP A 32 26.77 7.13 -2.93
CA ASP A 32 25.47 7.54 -3.47
C ASP A 32 24.37 6.55 -3.03
N PRO A 33 23.62 6.85 -1.97
CA PRO A 33 22.59 5.95 -1.44
C PRO A 33 21.26 6.03 -2.19
N VAL A 34 21.22 6.75 -3.32
CA VAL A 34 20.00 6.97 -4.09
C VAL A 34 19.76 5.78 -5.03
N ALA A 35 18.60 5.14 -4.86
CA ALA A 35 18.13 4.10 -5.76
C ALA A 35 17.14 4.67 -6.77
N GLN A 36 17.10 4.06 -7.96
CA GLN A 36 16.08 4.30 -8.96
C GLN A 36 14.93 3.31 -8.73
N TYR A 37 13.72 3.84 -8.59
CA TYR A 37 12.50 3.06 -8.40
C TYR A 37 11.66 3.09 -9.67
N TYR A 38 11.01 1.96 -9.93
CA TYR A 38 10.06 1.76 -11.01
C TYR A 38 8.80 1.11 -10.45
N VAL A 39 7.65 1.65 -10.86
CA VAL A 39 6.36 1.03 -10.66
C VAL A 39 5.97 0.35 -11.96
N PHE A 40 5.78 -0.96 -11.90
CA PHE A 40 5.35 -1.78 -13.03
C PHE A 40 3.88 -2.13 -12.88
N MET A 41 3.19 -2.24 -14.01
CA MET A 41 1.87 -2.81 -14.14
C MET A 41 1.94 -4.06 -15.02
N ASP A 42 1.45 -5.17 -14.49
CA ASP A 42 1.17 -6.39 -15.24
C ASP A 42 -0.19 -6.23 -15.96
N ASN A 43 -0.15 -6.26 -17.29
CA ASN A 43 -1.34 -6.07 -18.13
C ASN A 43 -2.17 -7.37 -18.24
N ALA A 44 -2.81 -7.73 -17.14
CA ALA A 44 -3.79 -8.82 -17.04
C ALA A 44 -5.23 -8.26 -16.94
N ASP A 45 -6.25 -9.14 -16.97
CA ASP A 45 -7.66 -8.75 -16.81
C ASP A 45 -7.91 -7.96 -15.52
N VAL A 46 -7.14 -8.28 -14.46
CA VAL A 46 -7.03 -7.48 -13.24
C VAL A 46 -5.60 -6.97 -13.15
N PRO A 47 -5.38 -5.63 -13.20
CA PRO A 47 -4.04 -5.08 -13.21
C PRO A 47 -3.33 -5.36 -11.88
N LYS A 48 -2.12 -5.92 -11.95
CA LYS A 48 -1.26 -6.12 -10.78
C LYS A 48 -0.12 -5.12 -10.84
N PHE A 49 0.26 -4.58 -9.70
CA PHE A 49 1.32 -3.59 -9.62
C PHE A 49 2.45 -4.11 -8.74
N ARG A 50 3.68 -3.75 -9.08
CA ARG A 50 4.85 -3.95 -8.23
C ARG A 50 5.76 -2.74 -8.28
N MET A 51 6.44 -2.48 -7.17
CA MET A 51 7.47 -1.46 -7.06
C MET A 51 8.81 -2.13 -6.90
N VAL A 52 9.76 -1.73 -7.74
CA VAL A 52 11.13 -2.25 -7.72
C VAL A 52 12.09 -1.08 -7.60
N GLY A 53 12.98 -1.11 -6.62
CA GLY A 53 14.08 -0.18 -6.47
C GLY A 53 15.41 -0.91 -6.68
N TRP A 54 16.33 -0.31 -7.42
CA TRP A 54 17.72 -0.77 -7.48
C TRP A 54 18.69 0.40 -7.50
N VAL A 55 19.90 0.15 -6.99
CA VAL A 55 21.01 1.11 -7.06
C VAL A 55 21.59 1.08 -8.47
N GLU A 56 21.66 2.22 -9.17
CA GLU A 56 22.09 2.26 -10.57
C GLU A 56 23.54 1.79 -10.75
N ASP A 57 24.42 2.11 -9.80
CA ASP A 57 25.85 1.81 -9.87
C ASP A 57 26.17 0.33 -9.60
N SER A 58 25.55 -0.28 -8.59
CA SER A 58 25.80 -1.69 -8.24
C SER A 58 24.85 -2.67 -8.93
N GLY A 59 23.67 -2.20 -9.34
CA GLY A 59 22.58 -3.04 -9.83
C GLY A 59 21.86 -3.82 -8.72
N ASP A 60 22.17 -3.56 -7.45
CA ASP A 60 21.55 -4.26 -6.33
C ASP A 60 20.08 -3.86 -6.18
N VAL A 61 19.21 -4.85 -6.05
CA VAL A 61 17.79 -4.64 -5.80
C VAL A 61 17.58 -4.36 -4.32
N VAL A 62 17.11 -3.16 -4.00
CA VAL A 62 16.85 -2.69 -2.63
C VAL A 62 15.39 -2.80 -2.22
N LEU A 63 14.48 -2.88 -3.20
CA LEU A 63 13.06 -3.07 -3.00
C LEU A 63 12.48 -3.88 -4.15
N ASN A 64 11.66 -4.88 -3.86
CA ASN A 64 10.89 -5.60 -4.89
C ASN A 64 9.60 -6.13 -4.26
N ASN A 65 8.60 -5.27 -4.18
CA ASN A 65 7.36 -5.55 -3.47
C ASN A 65 6.14 -5.40 -4.38
N ALA A 66 5.18 -6.29 -4.23
CA ALA A 66 3.87 -6.11 -4.83
C ALA A 66 3.18 -4.89 -4.19
N LEU A 67 2.49 -4.10 -4.99
CA LEU A 67 1.57 -3.08 -4.49
C LEU A 67 0.19 -3.73 -4.38
N THR A 68 -0.33 -3.80 -3.15
CA THR A 68 -1.62 -4.41 -2.84
C THR A 68 -2.48 -3.43 -2.05
N MET A 69 -3.76 -3.76 -1.83
CA MET A 69 -4.64 -2.98 -0.97
C MET A 69 -4.19 -2.90 0.50
N HIS A 70 -3.25 -3.75 0.92
CA HIS A 70 -2.70 -3.76 2.28
C HIS A 70 -1.48 -2.86 2.44
N CYS A 71 -0.92 -2.34 1.34
CA CYS A 71 0.18 -1.40 1.43
C CYS A 71 -0.29 -0.05 1.98
N ILE A 72 0.58 0.61 2.74
CA ILE A 72 0.35 1.96 3.25
C ILE A 72 1.43 2.88 2.69
N TRP A 73 1.01 3.94 2.01
CA TRP A 73 1.89 5.04 1.59
C TRP A 73 1.54 6.28 2.40
N LEU A 74 2.43 6.68 3.31
CA LEU A 74 2.20 7.76 4.24
C LEU A 74 3.26 8.87 4.04
N PRO A 75 2.91 9.99 3.40
CA PRO A 75 3.76 11.18 3.39
C PRO A 75 3.94 11.71 4.81
N VAL A 76 5.15 11.61 5.35
CA VAL A 76 5.49 12.08 6.71
C VAL A 76 5.82 13.57 6.68
N ASN A 77 6.52 14.00 5.63
CA ASN A 77 6.78 15.41 5.32
C ASN A 77 6.93 15.59 3.81
N GLU A 78 7.33 16.79 3.39
CA GLU A 78 7.43 17.18 1.98
C GLU A 78 8.43 16.34 1.15
N TYR A 79 9.43 15.72 1.79
CA TYR A 79 10.51 14.98 1.14
C TYR A 79 10.66 13.54 1.66
N PHE A 80 9.78 13.09 2.54
CA PHE A 80 9.90 11.79 3.16
C PHE A 80 8.56 11.07 3.24
N VAL A 81 8.55 9.84 2.77
CA VAL A 81 7.42 8.93 2.80
C VAL A 81 7.78 7.70 3.61
N GLN A 82 6.86 7.26 4.45
CA GLN A 82 6.85 5.93 5.01
C GLN A 82 6.01 5.01 4.10
N PHE A 83 6.60 3.89 3.68
CA PHE A 83 5.95 2.85 2.89
C PHE A 83 5.92 1.54 3.67
N THR A 84 4.73 1.05 3.98
CA THR A 84 4.53 -0.27 4.59
C THR A 84 4.07 -1.24 3.51
N THR A 85 4.83 -2.32 3.35
CA THR A 85 4.60 -3.39 2.37
C THR A 85 3.45 -4.32 2.82
N PRO A 86 2.97 -5.23 1.95
CA PRO A 86 1.95 -6.21 2.34
C PRO A 86 2.41 -7.18 3.45
N ASP A 87 3.72 -7.39 3.58
CA ASP A 87 4.33 -8.26 4.57
C ASP A 87 4.65 -7.53 5.90
N ASP A 88 4.02 -6.36 6.11
CA ASP A 88 4.17 -5.50 7.29
C ASP A 88 5.59 -4.93 7.51
N ILE A 89 6.45 -5.02 6.49
CA ILE A 89 7.76 -4.38 6.50
C ILE A 89 7.58 -2.89 6.20
N THR A 90 8.10 -2.04 7.07
CA THR A 90 8.04 -0.58 6.94
C THR A 90 9.40 -0.01 6.54
N VAL A 91 9.43 0.72 5.42
CA VAL A 91 10.60 1.41 4.89
C VAL A 91 10.32 2.90 4.72
N GLY A 92 11.38 3.70 4.67
CA GLY A 92 11.35 5.12 4.38
C GLY A 92 11.92 5.41 3.00
N LEU A 93 11.30 6.35 2.29
CA LEU A 93 11.78 6.87 1.01
C LEU A 93 12.03 8.37 1.17
N SER A 94 13.29 8.77 1.05
CA SER A 94 13.69 10.18 1.09
C SER A 94 13.99 10.69 -0.32
N PHE A 95 13.36 11.79 -0.68
CA PHE A 95 13.45 12.42 -1.99
C PHE A 95 14.34 13.66 -1.92
N ALA A 96 15.16 13.87 -2.94
CA ALA A 96 15.96 15.09 -3.08
C ALA A 96 15.15 16.25 -3.70
N ASP A 97 14.08 15.93 -4.42
CA ASP A 97 13.26 16.88 -5.17
C ASP A 97 11.80 16.84 -4.71
N LEU A 98 11.23 18.03 -4.47
CA LEU A 98 9.88 18.19 -3.94
C LEU A 98 8.81 17.78 -4.94
N GLU A 99 8.98 18.17 -6.21
CA GLU A 99 8.00 17.88 -7.27
C GLU A 99 7.92 16.36 -7.49
N GLN A 100 9.07 15.69 -7.53
CA GLN A 100 9.15 14.24 -7.63
C GLN A 100 8.52 13.54 -6.43
N ALA A 101 8.71 14.03 -5.20
CA ALA A 101 8.08 13.47 -4.00
C ALA A 101 6.54 13.55 -4.06
N GLN A 102 6.02 14.69 -4.53
CA GLN A 102 4.59 14.94 -4.69
C GLN A 102 3.98 14.10 -5.83
N GLU A 103 4.67 14.00 -6.96
CA GLU A 103 4.24 13.20 -8.11
C GLU A 103 4.25 11.70 -7.76
N ALA A 104 5.33 11.21 -7.15
CA ALA A 104 5.41 9.83 -6.68
C ALA A 104 4.28 9.48 -5.72
N SER A 105 4.03 10.36 -4.74
CA SER A 105 2.93 10.16 -3.78
C SER A 105 1.58 10.15 -4.47
N THR A 106 1.34 11.07 -5.41
CA THR A 106 0.08 11.15 -6.16
C THR A 106 -0.19 9.87 -6.93
N ILE A 107 0.83 9.36 -7.64
CA ILE A 107 0.69 8.17 -8.49
C ILE A 107 0.51 6.92 -7.65
N VAL A 108 1.36 6.70 -6.63
CA VAL A 108 1.29 5.50 -5.80
C VAL A 108 -0.01 5.46 -5.01
N LEU A 109 -0.43 6.58 -4.39
CA LEU A 109 -1.72 6.64 -3.68
C LEU A 109 -2.90 6.35 -4.60
N ARG A 110 -2.87 6.85 -5.85
CA ARG A 110 -3.92 6.56 -6.83
C ARG A 110 -3.98 5.07 -7.18
N ILE A 111 -2.83 4.42 -7.33
CA ILE A 111 -2.75 2.97 -7.55
C ILE A 111 -3.35 2.22 -6.36
N LEU A 112 -2.94 2.56 -5.13
CA LEU A 112 -3.44 1.91 -3.92
C LEU A 112 -4.95 2.10 -3.74
N GLN A 113 -5.48 3.30 -4.00
CA GLN A 113 -6.92 3.58 -3.97
C GLN A 113 -7.69 2.75 -5.01
N ASN A 114 -7.15 2.61 -6.24
CA ASN A 114 -7.77 1.77 -7.26
C ASN A 114 -7.80 0.30 -6.83
N LEU A 115 -6.73 -0.21 -6.22
CA LEU A 115 -6.69 -1.58 -5.71
C LEU A 115 -7.72 -1.83 -4.61
N VAL A 116 -7.92 -0.88 -3.70
CA VAL A 116 -9.00 -0.93 -2.68
C VAL A 116 -10.38 -0.95 -3.34
N ASN A 117 -10.61 -0.11 -4.34
CA ASN A 117 -11.90 -0.02 -5.04
C ASN A 117 -12.24 -1.30 -5.82
N VAL A 118 -11.24 -1.93 -6.45
CA VAL A 118 -11.43 -3.21 -7.14
C VAL A 118 -11.76 -4.32 -6.13
N ALA A 119 -11.00 -4.45 -5.06
CA ALA A 119 -11.23 -5.47 -4.03
C ALA A 119 -12.61 -5.35 -3.35
N THR A 120 -13.05 -4.11 -3.09
CA THR A 120 -14.39 -3.85 -2.52
C THR A 120 -15.51 -4.16 -3.52
N SER A 121 -15.30 -3.90 -4.82
CA SER A 121 -16.27 -4.23 -5.87
C SER A 121 -16.42 -5.73 -6.09
N GLU A 122 -15.32 -6.49 -6.02
CA GLU A 122 -15.34 -7.96 -6.08
C GLU A 122 -16.05 -8.56 -4.86
N SER A 123 -15.81 -8.01 -3.66
CA SER A 123 -16.47 -8.43 -2.43
C SER A 123 -17.99 -8.20 -2.46
N ASN A 124 -18.44 -7.15 -3.14
CA ASN A 124 -19.86 -6.82 -3.28
C ASN A 124 -20.58 -7.62 -4.39
N ASN A 125 -19.83 -8.30 -5.27
CA ASN A 125 -20.37 -9.10 -6.38
C ASN A 125 -20.49 -10.60 -6.06
N VAL A 126 -20.23 -11.03 -4.82
CA VAL A 126 -20.54 -12.39 -4.38
C VAL A 126 -22.06 -12.57 -4.43
N PRO A 127 -22.61 -13.52 -5.22
CA PRO A 127 -24.03 -13.82 -5.16
C PRO A 127 -24.36 -14.23 -3.73
N ARG A 128 -25.23 -13.47 -3.05
CA ARG A 128 -25.96 -14.02 -1.91
C ARG A 128 -26.71 -15.22 -2.45
N GLU A 129 -26.24 -16.42 -2.15
CA GLU A 129 -27.07 -17.60 -2.29
C GLU A 129 -28.33 -17.33 -1.46
N TYR A 130 -29.41 -17.00 -2.15
CA TYR A 130 -30.74 -17.04 -1.61
C TYR A 130 -31.01 -18.51 -1.29
N SER A 131 -30.83 -18.88 -0.03
CA SER A 131 -31.50 -20.05 0.54
C SER A 131 -33.00 -19.74 0.55
N GLU A 132 -33.69 -19.98 -0.57
CA GLU A 132 -35.14 -20.08 -0.59
C GLU A 132 -35.57 -21.31 0.20
N GLY A 133 -36.12 -21.07 1.38
CA GLY A 133 -36.73 -22.08 2.25
C GLY A 133 -37.29 -21.37 3.49
N GLY A 134 -38.44 -20.73 3.33
CA GLY A 134 -38.97 -19.71 4.24
C GLY A 134 -39.39 -20.17 5.63
N GLU A 135 -39.43 -19.21 6.56
CA GLU A 135 -40.67 -18.84 7.26
C GLU A 135 -40.51 -17.41 7.82
N VAL A 136 -41.46 -16.54 7.45
CA VAL A 136 -41.59 -15.18 7.95
C VAL A 136 -42.40 -15.22 9.24
N ASP A 137 -41.84 -14.80 10.38
CA ASP A 137 -42.53 -13.87 11.27
C ASP A 137 -41.66 -13.36 12.42
N ALA A 138 -42.12 -12.26 13.03
CA ALA A 138 -41.64 -11.61 14.24
C ALA A 138 -40.59 -10.50 14.09
N LEU A 139 -40.91 -9.50 13.26
CA LEU A 139 -40.53 -8.11 13.55
C LEU A 139 -41.65 -7.45 14.37
N SER A 140 -41.59 -7.50 15.71
CA SER A 140 -42.27 -6.52 16.58
C SER A 140 -42.00 -6.71 18.08
N LYS A 141 -41.58 -5.60 18.71
CA LYS A 141 -41.46 -5.33 20.15
C LYS A 141 -40.17 -5.90 20.78
N THR A 142 -39.32 -5.14 21.47
CA THR A 142 -39.63 -4.00 22.35
C THR A 142 -38.37 -3.16 22.58
N THR A 143 -38.52 -1.85 22.47
CA THR A 143 -37.62 -0.81 22.99
C THR A 143 -37.73 -0.75 24.53
N SER A 144 -36.69 -0.21 25.18
CA SER A 144 -36.60 0.19 26.61
C SER A 144 -36.20 -0.97 27.56
N GLU A 145 -35.28 -0.86 28.53
CA GLU A 145 -34.91 0.25 29.41
C GLU A 145 -33.44 0.16 29.91
N LEU A 146 -32.84 1.31 30.19
CA LEU A 146 -31.69 1.49 31.09
C LEU A 146 -32.04 1.04 32.52
N LYS A 147 -31.10 0.42 33.25
CA LYS A 147 -30.61 0.94 34.55
C LYS A 147 -29.46 0.13 35.16
N GLU A 148 -28.57 0.90 35.78
CA GLU A 148 -27.40 0.57 36.60
C GLU A 148 -27.56 -0.59 37.60
N VAL A 149 -26.47 -1.33 37.80
CA VAL A 149 -26.07 -1.82 39.13
C VAL A 149 -24.55 -1.69 39.29
N THR A 150 -24.14 -0.64 40.00
CA THR A 150 -22.86 -0.55 40.72
C THR A 150 -22.90 -1.49 41.92
N THR A 151 -21.79 -2.18 42.21
CA THR A 151 -21.56 -2.89 43.48
C THR A 151 -20.60 -2.08 44.34
#